data_AF-A0A535WH30-F1
#
_entry.id   AF-A0A535WH30-F1
#
_cell.length_a   1.000
_cell.length_b   1.000
_cell.length_c   1.000
_cell.angle_alpha   90.00
_cell.angle_beta   90.00
_cell.angle_gamma   90.00
#
_symmetry.space_group_name_H-M   'P 1'
#
loop_
_entity.id
_entity.type
_entity.pdbx_description
1 polymer ?
#
loop_
_entity_poly.entity_id
_entity_poly.type
_entity_poly.pdbx_seq_one_letter_code
_entity_poly.pdbx_strand_id
1 'polypeptide(L)'
;MGIVLALLNIGIGVGVSVRIPSTTTNLTIAGSVGAKDKAVGALPHYTAGRLGGNQNLFNNSTTMTIGPAEGATLVVIGRQDGAPALDLHLELR
;
A
#
# COMPACT_ATOMS: atom_id res chain seq x y z
N MET A 1 5.54 16.17 -6.05
CA MET A 1 5.50 14.93 -6.84
C MET A 1 4.07 14.49 -7.17
N GLY A 2 3.18 14.26 -6.20
CA GLY A 2 1.84 13.74 -6.47
C GLY A 2 1.00 14.51 -7.50
N ILE A 3 1.00 15.84 -7.46
CA ILE A 3 0.29 16.67 -8.45
C ILE A 3 0.84 16.45 -9.88
N VAL A 4 2.15 16.36 -10.03
CA VAL A 4 2.78 16.11 -11.34
C VAL A 4 2.40 14.73 -11.86
N LEU A 5 2.46 13.70 -11.00
CA LEU A 5 2.05 12.34 -11.35
C LEU A 5 0.55 12.28 -11.72
N ALA A 6 -0.30 13.01 -10.98
CA ALA A 6 -1.72 13.08 -11.27
C ALA A 6 -2.04 13.71 -12.63
N LEU A 7 -1.32 14.78 -13.01
CA LEU A 7 -1.43 15.39 -14.34
C LEU A 7 -1.01 14.44 -15.47
N LEU A 8 -0.08 13.53 -15.19
CA LEU A 8 0.36 12.48 -16.11
C LEU A 8 -0.50 11.20 -16.02
N ASN A 9 -1.49 11.16 -15.13
CA ASN A 9 -2.32 9.99 -14.82
C ASN A 9 -1.52 8.75 -14.36
N ILE A 10 -0.44 8.99 -13.59
CA ILE A 10 0.49 7.97 -13.09
C ILE A 10 0.28 7.71 -11.60
N GLY A 11 0.48 6.46 -11.18
CA GLY A 11 0.66 6.04 -9.79
C GLY A 11 2.03 5.38 -9.56
N ILE A 12 2.66 5.69 -8.42
CA ILE A 12 3.89 5.04 -7.96
C ILE A 12 3.63 4.44 -6.59
N GLY A 13 4.06 3.20 -6.39
CA GLY A 13 3.97 2.50 -5.12
C GLY A 13 5.28 1.85 -4.71
N VAL A 14 5.55 1.84 -3.42
CA VAL A 14 6.70 1.18 -2.79
C VAL A 14 6.22 0.43 -1.56
N GLY A 15 6.82 -0.73 -1.28
CA GLY A 15 6.50 -1.46 -0.07
C GLY A 15 7.51 -2.54 0.26
N VAL A 16 7.52 -2.94 1.53
CA VAL A 16 8.29 -4.07 2.03
C VAL A 16 7.34 -4.95 2.84
N SER A 17 7.45 -6.26 2.67
CA SER A 17 6.72 -7.23 3.48
C SER A 17 7.64 -8.32 3.98
N VAL A 18 7.47 -8.72 5.23
CA VAL A 18 8.18 -9.86 5.81
C VAL A 18 7.22 -10.70 6.63
N ARG A 19 7.30 -12.02 6.46
CA ARG A 19 6.53 -12.98 7.24
C ARG A 19 7.17 -13.15 8.61
N ILE A 20 6.35 -13.11 9.65
CA ILE A 20 6.80 -13.40 11.02
C ILE A 20 7.06 -14.93 11.11
N PRO A 21 8.27 -15.36 11.52
CA PRO A 21 8.62 -16.79 11.60
C PRO A 21 7.59 -17.60 12.39
N SER A 22 7.32 -18.82 11.93
CA SER A 22 6.37 -19.75 12.56
C SER A 22 4.91 -19.25 12.65
N THR A 23 4.53 -18.25 11.84
CA THR A 23 3.14 -17.75 11.77
C THR A 23 2.65 -17.65 10.33
N THR A 24 1.34 -17.39 10.15
CA THR A 24 0.74 -16.99 8.87
C THR A 24 0.57 -15.46 8.73
N THR A 25 1.29 -14.71 9.57
CA THR A 25 1.20 -13.25 9.68
C THR A 25 2.37 -12.59 8.96
N ASN A 26 2.08 -11.48 8.29
CA ASN A 26 3.06 -10.61 7.66
C ASN A 26 3.04 -9.24 8.31
N LEU A 27 4.23 -8.65 8.49
CA LEU A 27 4.44 -7.22 8.68
C LEU A 27 4.64 -6.60 7.30
N THR A 28 3.82 -5.60 6.98
CA THR A 28 3.93 -4.84 5.73
C THR A 28 3.94 -3.36 6.00
N ILE A 29 4.88 -2.66 5.35
CA ILE A 29 4.94 -1.21 5.30
C ILE A 29 4.88 -0.83 3.84
N ALA A 30 3.90 -0.04 3.44
CA ALA A 30 3.73 0.37 2.05
C ALA A 30 3.27 1.81 1.95
N GLY A 31 3.63 2.44 0.82
CA GLY A 31 3.25 3.79 0.49
C GLY A 31 3.04 3.93 -1.02
N SER A 32 2.16 4.83 -1.41
CA SER A 32 1.88 5.15 -2.80
C SER A 32 1.54 6.62 -2.96
N VAL A 33 1.77 7.14 -4.16
CA VAL A 33 1.41 8.51 -4.55
C VAL A 33 1.10 8.56 -6.05
N GLY A 34 0.08 9.33 -6.45
CA GLY A 34 -0.27 9.44 -7.87
C GLY A 34 -1.62 10.08 -8.13
N ALA A 35 -2.19 9.81 -9.31
CA ALA A 35 -3.59 10.09 -9.59
C ALA A 35 -4.50 9.33 -8.62
N LYS A 36 -5.65 9.93 -8.28
CA LYS A 36 -6.62 9.39 -7.30
C LYS A 36 -6.94 7.90 -7.49
N ASP A 37 -7.30 7.53 -8.71
CA ASP A 37 -7.71 6.15 -9.05
C ASP A 37 -6.52 5.20 -9.26
N LYS A 38 -5.29 5.68 -9.07
CA LYS A 38 -4.03 4.95 -9.31
C LYS A 38 -3.21 4.75 -8.05
N ALA A 39 -3.26 5.69 -7.10
CA ALA A 39 -2.46 5.65 -5.88
C ALA A 39 -2.73 4.38 -5.07
N VAL A 40 -3.99 4.14 -4.66
CA VAL A 40 -4.37 2.93 -3.92
C VAL A 40 -4.05 1.66 -4.70
N GLY A 41 -4.26 1.67 -6.01
CA GLY A 41 -3.97 0.53 -6.88
C GLY A 41 -2.49 0.22 -7.09
N ALA A 42 -1.59 1.15 -6.75
CA ALA A 42 -0.13 0.95 -6.82
C ALA A 42 0.46 0.37 -5.53
N LEU A 43 -0.33 0.25 -4.46
CA LEU A 43 0.06 -0.48 -3.26
C LEU A 43 0.17 -1.99 -3.55
N PRO A 44 0.93 -2.76 -2.74
CA PRO A 44 1.03 -4.20 -2.94
C PRO A 44 -0.35 -4.86 -2.95
N HIS A 45 -0.60 -5.76 -3.91
CA HIS A 45 -1.92 -6.36 -4.12
C HIS A 45 -2.52 -7.04 -2.87
N TYR A 46 -1.69 -7.64 -2.01
CA TYR A 46 -2.11 -8.29 -0.76
C TYR A 46 -2.54 -7.29 0.34
N THR A 47 -2.44 -5.99 0.08
CA THR A 47 -2.96 -4.90 0.92
C THR A 47 -4.31 -4.36 0.45
N ALA A 48 -4.91 -4.94 -0.59
CA ALA A 48 -6.23 -4.58 -1.08
C ALA A 48 -7.29 -4.57 0.05
N GLY A 49 -8.05 -3.49 0.14
CA GLY A 49 -9.09 -3.30 1.16
C GLY A 49 -8.59 -3.05 2.58
N ARG A 50 -7.27 -2.88 2.79
CA ARG A 50 -6.70 -2.63 4.12
C ARG A 50 -6.58 -1.16 4.49
N LEU A 51 -6.59 -0.23 3.54
CA LEU A 51 -6.68 1.20 3.87
C LEU A 51 -8.00 1.48 4.61
N GLY A 52 -7.92 1.97 5.85
CA GLY A 52 -9.08 2.16 6.72
C GLY A 52 -9.77 0.86 7.16
N GLY A 53 -9.16 -0.30 6.91
CA GLY A 53 -9.70 -1.61 7.27
C GLY A 53 -9.33 -2.07 8.69
N ASN A 54 -10.06 -3.05 9.22
CA ASN A 54 -9.85 -3.63 10.56
C ASN A 54 -9.70 -5.17 10.56
N GLN A 55 -9.12 -5.74 9.51
CA GLN A 55 -9.02 -7.18 9.27
C GLN A 55 -7.68 -7.74 9.77
N ASN A 56 -6.89 -6.90 10.41
CA ASN A 56 -5.52 -7.15 10.82
C ASN A 56 -5.40 -7.01 12.33
N LEU A 57 -4.40 -7.69 12.89
CA LEU A 57 -4.04 -7.54 14.31
C LEU A 57 -3.64 -6.08 14.61
N PHE A 58 -2.92 -5.46 13.68
CA PHE A 58 -2.61 -4.04 13.70
C PHE A 58 -2.80 -3.47 12.29
N ASN A 59 -3.46 -2.33 12.21
CA ASN A 59 -3.59 -1.57 10.97
C ASN A 59 -3.49 -0.08 11.29
N ASN A 60 -2.41 0.55 10.85
CA ASN A 60 -2.29 2.00 10.82
C ASN A 60 -2.19 2.42 9.36
N SER A 61 -3.19 3.15 8.89
CA SER A 61 -3.22 3.66 7.53
C SER A 61 -3.60 5.12 7.52
N THR A 62 -3.04 5.87 6.57
CA THR A 62 -3.44 7.24 6.31
C THR A 62 -3.53 7.49 4.81
N THR A 63 -4.42 8.39 4.44
CA THR A 63 -4.60 8.85 3.06
C THR A 63 -4.61 10.36 3.06
N MET A 64 -3.97 10.97 2.07
CA MET A 64 -4.00 12.41 1.84
C MET A 64 -4.33 12.68 0.38
N THR A 65 -5.35 13.50 0.14
CA THR A 65 -5.78 13.88 -1.21
C THR A 65 -5.65 15.39 -1.37
N ILE A 66 -5.02 15.83 -2.46
CA ILE A 66 -4.87 17.24 -2.84
C ILE A 66 -5.26 17.37 -4.31
N GLY A 67 -6.47 17.86 -4.57
CA GLY A 67 -7.02 17.97 -5.93
C GLY A 67 -7.05 16.60 -6.64
N PRO A 68 -6.41 16.44 -7.82
CA PRO A 68 -6.38 15.17 -8.55
C PRO A 68 -5.36 14.16 -7.99
N ALA A 69 -4.50 14.58 -7.05
CA ALA A 69 -3.45 13.74 -6.49
C ALA A 69 -3.89 13.09 -5.18
N GLU A 70 -3.46 11.85 -4.99
CA GLU A 70 -3.66 11.08 -3.77
C GLU A 70 -2.35 10.43 -3.34
N GLY A 71 -2.13 10.35 -2.04
CA GLY A 71 -1.12 9.53 -1.42
C GLY A 71 -1.75 8.65 -0.35
N ALA A 72 -1.28 7.42 -0.25
CA ALA A 72 -1.74 6.46 0.75
C ALA A 72 -0.54 5.76 1.37
N THR A 73 -0.55 5.60 2.70
CA THR A 73 0.45 4.81 3.41
C THR A 73 -0.22 3.88 4.40
N LEU A 74 0.38 2.71 4.62
CA LEU A 74 -0.09 1.74 5.59
C LEU A 74 1.05 0.98 6.25
N VAL A 75 0.83 0.64 7.51
CA VAL A 75 1.60 -0.31 8.32
C VAL A 75 0.62 -1.33 8.85
N VAL A 76 0.81 -2.58 8.44
CA VAL A 76 -0.13 -3.66 8.72
C VAL A 76 0.60 -4.86 9.30
N ILE A 77 0.01 -5.44 10.36
CA ILE A 77 0.41 -6.72 10.93
C ILE A 77 -0.82 -7.62 10.96
N GLY A 78 -0.79 -8.74 10.24
CA GLY A 78 -1.83 -9.77 10.29
C GLY A 78 -1.72 -10.75 9.13
N ARG A 79 -2.74 -11.57 8.95
CA ARG A 79 -2.83 -12.47 7.80
C ARG A 79 -3.03 -11.66 6.52
N GLN A 80 -2.16 -11.89 5.53
CA GLN A 80 -2.18 -11.23 4.23
C GLN A 80 -2.18 -12.26 3.12
N ASP A 81 -3.36 -12.57 2.58
CA ASP A 81 -3.48 -13.57 1.53
C ASP A 81 -2.73 -13.12 0.27
N GLY A 82 -1.91 -14.02 -0.29
CA GLY A 82 -1.01 -13.73 -1.41
C GLY A 82 0.34 -13.11 -1.01
N ALA A 83 0.55 -12.69 0.24
CA ALA A 83 1.82 -12.12 0.66
C ALA A 83 2.95 -13.18 0.77
N PRO A 84 4.10 -12.99 0.11
CA PRO A 84 5.22 -13.91 0.18
C PRO A 84 5.95 -13.83 1.54
N ALA A 85 6.97 -14.68 1.74
CA ALA A 85 7.75 -14.68 2.98
C ALA A 85 8.61 -13.43 3.14
N LEU A 86 9.11 -12.89 2.04
CA LEU A 86 9.83 -11.63 1.94
C LEU A 86 9.43 -10.99 0.61
N ASP A 87 9.12 -9.70 0.62
CA ASP A 87 8.79 -8.93 -0.58
C ASP A 87 9.44 -7.54 -0.56
N LEU A 88 9.82 -7.09 -1.76
CA LEU A 88 10.11 -5.70 -2.05
C LEU A 88 9.23 -5.30 -3.25
N HIS A 89 8.23 -4.47 -2.98
CA HIS A 89 7.28 -4.00 -3.98
C HIS A 89 7.72 -2.66 -4.55
N LEU A 90 7.76 -2.58 -5.88
CA LEU A 90 7.97 -1.37 -6.66
C LEU A 90 7.00 -1.39 -7.84
N GLU A 91 6.08 -0.44 -7.91
CA GLU A 91 5.06 -0.39 -8.96
C GLU A 91 4.97 0.99 -9.59
N LEU A 92 4.76 1.01 -10.90
CA LEU A 92 4.42 2.16 -11.73
C LEU A 92 3.16 1.81 -12.54
N ARG A 93 2.13 2.64 -12.45
CA ARG A 93 0.78 2.38 -13.01
C ARG A 93 0.16 3.61 -13.68
#